data_AF-A0A7K4H3K8-F1
#
_entry.id   AF-A0A7K4H3K8-F1
#
_cell.length_a   1.000
_cell.length_b   1.000
_cell.length_c   1.000
_cell.angle_alpha   90.00
_cell.angle_beta   90.00
_cell.angle_gamma   90.00
#
_symmetry.space_group_name_H-M   'P 1'
#
loop_
_entity.id
_entity.type
_entity.pdbx_description
1 polymer ?
#
loop_
_entity_poly.entity_id
_entity_poly.type
_entity_poly.pdbx_seq_one_letter_code
_entity_poly.pdbx_strand_id
1 'polypeptide(L)'
;MIELIASIYIILIGIAMLCMWFLLLLKREVPDLKTKPTQIFFHLIAEFLTSIMLIIGGIGYIMNQPWGVAIFFIAVGMAIYSTINAAGFYGELKDWPMFITLIVFTFISLLITSLIVLIEYQVL
;
A
#
# COMPACT_ATOMS: atom_id res chain seq x y z
N MET A 1 5.98 6.31 -19.99
CA MET A 1 4.50 6.27 -19.84
C MET A 1 4.08 5.37 -18.68
N ILE A 2 4.59 4.13 -18.61
CA ILE A 2 4.30 3.18 -17.52
C ILE A 2 4.73 3.71 -16.15
N GLU A 3 5.89 4.36 -16.03
CA GLU A 3 6.40 4.95 -14.78
C GLU A 3 5.45 5.99 -14.19
N LEU A 4 4.87 6.85 -15.05
CA LEU A 4 3.89 7.84 -14.64
C LEU A 4 2.60 7.18 -14.12
N ILE A 5 2.10 6.16 -14.83
CA ILE A 5 0.91 5.40 -14.42
C ILE A 5 1.17 4.71 -13.07
N ALA A 6 2.33 4.05 -12.91
CA ALA A 6 2.74 3.40 -11.68
C ALA A 6 2.82 4.39 -10.52
N SER A 7 3.43 5.55 -10.75
CA SER A 7 3.59 6.59 -9.73
C SER A 7 2.24 7.17 -9.29
N ILE A 8 1.35 7.49 -10.24
CA ILE A 8 -0.01 7.96 -9.93
C ILE A 8 -0.77 6.89 -9.16
N TYR A 9 -0.69 5.62 -9.59
CA TYR A 9 -1.34 4.51 -8.91
C TYR A 9 -0.92 4.43 -7.44
N ILE A 10 0.38 4.41 -7.13
CA ILE A 10 0.83 4.25 -5.75
C ILE A 10 0.50 5.48 -4.88
N ILE A 11 0.51 6.69 -5.45
CA ILE A 11 0.08 7.90 -4.75
C ILE A 11 -1.40 7.78 -4.36
N LEU A 12 -2.26 7.36 -5.30
CA LEU A 12 -3.68 7.19 -5.03
C LEU A 12 -3.93 6.11 -3.96
N ILE A 13 -3.21 5.00 -4.00
CA ILE A 13 -3.29 3.96 -2.96
C ILE A 13 -2.86 4.51 -1.60
N GLY A 14 -1.73 5.25 -1.53
CA GLY A 14 -1.26 5.86 -0.29
C GLY A 14 -2.27 6.85 0.30
N ILE A 15 -2.87 7.70 -0.53
CA ILE A 15 -3.91 8.64 -0.10
C ILE A 15 -5.16 7.88 0.38
N ALA A 16 -5.62 6.88 -0.38
CA ALA A 16 -6.79 6.08 -0.02
C ALA A 16 -6.59 5.36 1.32
N MET A 17 -5.41 4.77 1.53
CA MET A 17 -5.02 4.08 2.77
C MET A 17 -5.02 5.05 3.97
N LEU A 18 -4.44 6.24 3.83
CA LEU A 18 -4.47 7.29 4.86
C LEU A 18 -5.90 7.71 5.20
N CYS A 19 -6.70 8.01 4.18
CA CYS A 19 -8.08 8.43 4.34
C CYS A 19 -8.92 7.34 5.02
N MET A 20 -8.76 6.08 4.60
CA MET A 20 -9.46 4.94 5.20
C MET A 20 -9.16 4.82 6.70
N TRP A 21 -7.88 4.76 7.06
CA TRP A 21 -7.48 4.64 8.47
C TRP A 21 -7.94 5.82 9.31
N PHE A 22 -7.82 7.03 8.79
CA PHE A 22 -8.29 8.23 9.48
C PHE A 22 -9.81 8.18 9.74
N LEU A 23 -10.60 7.77 8.74
CA LEU A 23 -12.06 7.63 8.89
C LEU A 23 -12.44 6.55 9.90
N LEU A 24 -11.77 5.38 9.88
CA LEU A 24 -12.04 4.30 10.84
C LEU A 24 -11.73 4.73 12.28
N LEU A 25 -10.62 5.44 12.49
CA LEU A 25 -10.23 5.97 13.80
C LEU A 25 -11.23 7.02 14.28
N LEU A 26 -11.65 7.96 13.42
CA LEU A 26 -12.65 8.98 13.76
C LEU A 26 -14.00 8.37 14.16
N LYS A 27 -14.46 7.35 13.43
CA LYS A 27 -15.71 6.64 13.71
C LYS A 27 -15.62 5.68 14.89
N ARG A 28 -14.43 5.47 15.46
CA ARG A 28 -14.14 4.48 16.51
C ARG A 28 -14.51 3.05 16.09
N GLU A 29 -14.37 2.75 14.80
CA GLU A 29 -14.65 1.45 14.18
C GLU A 29 -13.44 0.51 14.24
N VAL A 30 -12.57 0.69 15.24
CA VAL A 30 -11.39 -0.13 15.48
C VAL A 30 -11.48 -0.76 16.88
N PRO A 31 -12.19 -1.91 17.03
CA PRO A 31 -12.39 -2.57 18.32
C PRO A 31 -11.08 -2.94 19.01
N ASP A 32 -10.04 -3.23 18.21
CA ASP A 32 -8.73 -3.68 18.68
C ASP A 32 -7.97 -2.64 19.51
N LEU A 33 -8.37 -1.36 19.45
CA LEU A 33 -7.87 -0.32 20.35
C LEU A 33 -8.13 -0.64 21.82
N LYS A 34 -9.16 -1.44 22.13
CA LYS A 34 -9.50 -1.86 23.50
C LYS A 34 -9.00 -3.26 23.82
N THR A 35 -9.10 -4.20 22.87
CA THR A 35 -8.81 -5.62 23.12
C THR A 35 -7.34 -5.97 22.96
N LYS A 36 -6.63 -5.32 22.02
CA LYS A 36 -5.23 -5.62 21.67
C LYS A 36 -4.43 -4.33 21.36
N PRO A 37 -4.33 -3.39 22.32
CA PRO A 37 -3.85 -2.03 22.07
C PRO A 37 -2.44 -1.95 21.49
N THR A 38 -1.50 -2.79 21.95
CA THR A 38 -0.13 -2.80 21.44
C THR A 38 -0.08 -3.29 19.99
N GLN A 39 -0.83 -4.34 19.65
CA GLN A 39 -0.84 -4.91 18.30
C GLN A 39 -1.39 -3.91 17.28
N ILE A 40 -2.55 -3.30 17.58
CA ILE A 40 -3.16 -2.32 16.68
C ILE A 40 -2.31 -1.05 16.56
N PHE A 41 -1.61 -0.63 17.61
CA PHE A 41 -0.73 0.53 17.56
C PHE A 41 0.40 0.33 16.55
N PHE A 42 1.11 -0.81 16.61
CA PHE A 42 2.16 -1.11 15.64
C PHE A 42 1.62 -1.39 14.24
N HIS A 43 0.42 -1.96 14.12
CA HIS A 43 -0.26 -2.10 12.83
C HIS A 43 -0.53 -0.72 12.20
N LEU A 44 -1.10 0.22 12.95
CA LEU A 44 -1.33 1.59 12.47
C LEU A 44 -0.02 2.27 12.07
N ILE A 45 1.05 2.12 12.85
CA ILE A 45 2.37 2.66 12.48
C ILE A 45 2.83 2.09 11.12
N ALA A 46 2.74 0.78 10.93
CA ALA A 46 3.15 0.15 9.68
C ALA A 46 2.31 0.66 8.49
N GLU A 47 1.01 0.79 8.68
CA GLU A 47 0.07 1.26 7.65
C GLU A 47 0.30 2.75 7.31
N PHE A 48 0.50 3.61 8.31
CA PHE A 48 0.83 5.01 8.11
C PHE A 48 2.19 5.20 7.44
N LEU A 49 3.22 4.46 7.84
CA LEU A 49 4.53 4.49 7.18
C LEU A 49 4.41 4.04 5.72
N THR A 50 3.68 2.95 5.46
CA THR A 50 3.43 2.45 4.09
C THR A 50 2.80 3.54 3.23
N SER A 51 1.71 4.14 3.70
CA SER A 51 0.97 5.16 2.96
C SER A 51 1.80 6.42 2.66
N ILE A 52 2.60 6.89 3.64
CA ILE A 52 3.48 8.04 3.46
C ILE A 52 4.60 7.71 2.46
N MET A 53 5.20 6.52 2.57
CA MET A 53 6.24 6.08 1.63
C MET A 53 5.71 5.90 0.21
N LEU A 54 4.46 5.43 0.03
CA LEU A 54 3.83 5.34 -1.30
C LEU A 54 3.68 6.72 -1.95
N ILE A 55 3.24 7.72 -1.16
CA ILE A 55 3.09 9.10 -1.65
C ILE A 55 4.45 9.71 -1.97
N ILE A 56 5.42 9.63 -1.06
CA ILE A 56 6.76 10.19 -1.25
C ILE A 56 7.47 9.50 -2.41
N GLY A 57 7.41 8.17 -2.49
CA GLY A 57 8.02 7.37 -3.55
C GLY A 57 7.45 7.73 -4.92
N GLY A 58 6.12 7.83 -5.05
CA GLY A 58 5.49 8.21 -6.31
C GLY A 58 5.81 9.65 -6.72
N ILE A 59 5.83 10.61 -5.79
CA ILE A 59 6.23 11.99 -6.07
C ILE A 59 7.70 12.04 -6.51
N GLY A 60 8.58 11.37 -5.77
CA GLY A 60 10.01 11.31 -6.09
C GLY A 60 10.29 10.70 -7.45
N TYR A 61 9.54 9.65 -7.81
CA TYR A 61 9.67 9.02 -9.12
C TYR A 61 9.19 9.94 -10.25
N ILE A 62 8.02 10.59 -10.11
CA ILE A 62 7.54 11.59 -11.09
C ILE A 62 8.54 12.73 -11.27
N MET A 63 9.18 13.17 -10.19
CA MET A 63 10.18 14.24 -10.20
C MET A 63 11.57 13.78 -10.66
N ASN A 64 11.72 12.54 -11.15
CA ASN A 64 12.99 11.94 -11.58
C ASN A 64 14.10 12.08 -10.52
N GLN A 65 13.74 11.97 -9.24
CA GLN A 65 14.70 12.04 -8.15
C GLN A 65 15.41 10.69 -7.99
N PRO A 66 16.73 10.66 -7.75
CA PRO A 66 17.49 9.40 -7.66
C PRO A 66 17.04 8.50 -6.52
N TRP A 67 16.47 9.08 -5.46
CA TRP A 67 15.90 8.34 -4.34
C TRP A 67 14.47 7.85 -4.60
N GLY A 68 13.77 8.39 -5.61
CA GLY A 68 12.37 8.12 -5.90
C GLY A 68 12.11 6.65 -6.21
N VAL A 69 12.94 6.06 -7.09
CA VAL A 69 12.85 4.65 -7.50
C VAL A 69 13.09 3.71 -6.31
N ALA A 70 14.06 4.02 -5.45
CA ALA A 70 14.33 3.21 -4.25
C ALA A 70 13.15 3.24 -3.28
N ILE A 71 12.59 4.41 -2.99
CA ILE A 71 11.42 4.54 -2.10
C ILE A 71 10.19 3.88 -2.75
N PHE A 72 10.00 4.00 -4.06
CA PHE A 72 8.92 3.32 -4.79
C PHE A 72 8.93 1.81 -4.51
N PHE A 73 10.06 1.13 -4.69
CA PHE A 73 10.13 -0.32 -4.50
C PHE A 73 9.91 -0.73 -3.04
N ILE A 74 10.47 0.02 -2.08
CA ILE A 74 10.23 -0.22 -0.65
C ILE A 74 8.74 -0.06 -0.33
N ALA A 75 8.13 1.04 -0.77
CA ALA A 75 6.74 1.36 -0.47
C ALA A 75 5.76 0.34 -1.07
N VAL A 76 5.98 -0.09 -2.32
CA VAL A 76 5.12 -1.09 -2.96
C VAL A 76 5.30 -2.47 -2.31
N GLY A 77 6.51 -2.83 -1.89
CA GLY A 77 6.74 -4.05 -1.10
C GLY A 77 5.97 -4.04 0.23
N MET A 78 5.99 -2.92 0.94
CA MET A 78 5.19 -2.74 2.15
C MET A 78 3.68 -2.85 1.88
N ALA A 79 3.21 -2.26 0.77
CA ALA A 79 1.80 -2.32 0.37
C ALA A 79 1.36 -3.75 0.02
N ILE A 80 2.18 -4.50 -0.73
CA ILE A 80 1.93 -5.91 -1.07
C ILE A 80 1.79 -6.76 0.21
N TYR A 81 2.70 -6.57 1.16
CA TYR A 81 2.61 -7.26 2.45
C TYR A 81 1.33 -6.89 3.20
N SER A 82 1.02 -5.59 3.28
CA SER A 82 -0.18 -5.07 3.94
C SER A 82 -1.47 -5.67 3.34
N THR A 83 -1.61 -5.66 2.00
CA THR A 83 -2.80 -6.18 1.32
C THR A 83 -2.97 -7.69 1.50
N ILE A 84 -1.88 -8.47 1.48
CA ILE A 84 -1.93 -9.91 1.77
C ILE A 84 -2.38 -10.16 3.21
N ASN A 85 -1.79 -9.45 4.17
CA ASN A 85 -2.13 -9.58 5.58
C ASN A 85 -3.60 -9.21 5.85
N ALA A 86 -4.07 -8.09 5.28
CA ALA A 86 -5.45 -7.66 5.38
C ALA A 86 -6.42 -8.63 4.69
N ALA A 87 -6.04 -9.20 3.53
CA ALA A 87 -6.87 -10.20 2.86
C ALA A 87 -7.11 -11.41 3.77
N GLY A 88 -6.07 -11.94 4.44
CA GLY A 88 -6.23 -13.04 5.41
C GLY A 88 -7.28 -12.75 6.48
N PHE A 89 -7.23 -11.55 7.08
CA PHE A 89 -8.21 -11.10 8.07
C PHE A 89 -9.65 -11.07 7.53
N TYR A 90 -9.87 -10.45 6.37
CA TYR A 90 -11.21 -10.41 5.77
C TYR A 90 -11.69 -11.79 5.29
N GLY A 91 -10.77 -12.68 4.93
CA GLY A 91 -11.06 -14.08 4.66
C GLY A 91 -11.61 -14.82 5.89
N GLU A 92 -11.02 -14.61 7.08
CA GLU A 92 -11.53 -15.17 8.34
C GLU A 92 -12.93 -14.63 8.69
N LEU A 93 -13.17 -13.34 8.42
CA LEU A 93 -14.48 -12.71 8.59
C LEU A 93 -15.52 -13.16 7.54
N LYS A 94 -15.12 -13.94 6.53
CA LYS A 94 -15.94 -14.31 5.35
C LYS A 94 -16.46 -13.11 4.55
N ASP A 95 -15.76 -11.97 4.65
CA ASP A 95 -16.02 -10.80 3.80
C ASP A 95 -15.32 -11.00 2.44
N TRP A 96 -15.94 -11.83 1.60
CA TRP A 96 -15.42 -12.18 0.28
C TRP A 96 -15.21 -10.98 -0.64
N PRO A 97 -16.10 -9.96 -0.69
CA PRO A 97 -15.86 -8.76 -1.49
C PRO A 97 -14.55 -8.06 -1.15
N MET A 98 -14.28 -7.83 0.15
CA MET A 98 -13.04 -7.17 0.57
C MET A 98 -11.81 -8.07 0.35
N PHE A 99 -11.92 -9.36 0.69
CA PHE A 99 -10.89 -10.36 0.43
C PHE A 99 -10.43 -10.34 -1.03
N ILE A 100 -11.39 -10.44 -1.98
CA ILE A 100 -11.09 -10.47 -3.42
C ILE A 100 -10.45 -9.14 -3.85
N THR A 101 -10.99 -8.01 -3.37
CA THR A 101 -10.47 -6.67 -3.72
C THR A 101 -8.99 -6.52 -3.33
N LEU A 102 -8.62 -6.93 -2.11
CA LEU A 102 -7.25 -6.85 -1.62
C LEU A 102 -6.30 -7.80 -2.37
N ILE A 103 -6.78 -8.98 -2.75
CA ILE A 103 -6.03 -9.91 -3.58
C ILE A 103 -5.79 -9.33 -4.98
N VAL A 104 -6.80 -8.71 -5.61
CA VAL A 104 -6.63 -8.04 -6.90
C VAL A 104 -5.61 -6.90 -6.80
N PHE A 105 -5.67 -6.07 -5.75
CA PHE A 105 -4.68 -5.03 -5.52
C PHE A 105 -3.26 -5.56 -5.32
N THR A 106 -3.13 -6.70 -4.64
CA THR A 106 -1.85 -7.40 -4.49
C THR A 106 -1.28 -7.78 -5.86
N PHE A 107 -2.09 -8.39 -6.73
CA PHE A 107 -1.64 -8.79 -8.08
C PHE A 107 -1.32 -7.59 -8.98
N ILE A 108 -2.13 -6.53 -8.92
CA ILE A 108 -1.85 -5.28 -9.66
C ILE A 108 -0.52 -4.67 -9.20
N SER A 109 -0.28 -4.62 -7.88
CA SER A 109 0.96 -4.09 -7.32
C SER A 109 2.18 -4.91 -7.73
N LEU A 110 2.06 -6.25 -7.74
CA LEU A 110 3.11 -7.15 -8.25
C LEU A 110 3.38 -6.94 -9.74
N LEU A 111 2.34 -6.83 -10.56
CA LEU A 111 2.47 -6.60 -11.99
C LEU A 111 3.17 -5.25 -12.26
N ILE A 112 2.69 -4.18 -11.65
CA ILE A 112 3.27 -2.84 -11.81
C ILE A 112 4.73 -2.85 -11.38
N THR A 113 5.04 -3.41 -10.20
CA THR A 113 6.42 -3.49 -9.70
C THR A 113 7.32 -4.24 -10.67
N SER A 114 6.84 -5.38 -11.19
CA SER A 114 7.61 -6.20 -12.13
C SER A 114 7.90 -5.43 -13.43
N LEU A 115 6.91 -4.72 -13.97
CA LEU A 115 7.11 -3.89 -15.18
C LEU A 115 8.13 -2.78 -14.93
N ILE A 116 8.06 -2.11 -13.78
CA ILE A 116 8.99 -1.05 -13.41
C ILE A 116 10.42 -1.60 -13.23
N VAL A 117 10.58 -2.77 -12.59
CA VAL A 117 11.89 -3.45 -12.53
C VAL A 117 12.44 -3.70 -13.93
N LEU A 118 11.63 -4.24 -14.85
CA LEU A 118 12.11 -4.52 -16.21
C LEU A 118 12.57 -3.26 -16.96
N ILE A 119 11.88 -2.13 -16.75
CA ILE A 119 12.22 -0.82 -17.34
C ILE A 119 13.52 -0.26 -16.74
N GLU A 120 13.60 -0.17 -15.40
CA GLU A 120 14.75 0.44 -14.72
C GLU A 120 16.06 -0.35 -14.94
N TYR A 121 15.97 -1.66 -15.12
CA TYR A 121 17.12 -2.53 -15.40
C TYR A 121 17.35 -2.79 -16.90
N GLN A 122 16.69 -2.02 -17.79
CA GLN A 122 16.87 -2.08 -19.25
C GLN A 122 16.67 -3.48 -19.86
N VAL A 123 15.77 -4.26 -19.26
CA VAL A 123 15.35 -5.56 -19.81
C VAL A 123 14.26 -5.37 -20.88
N LEU A 124 13.52 -4.26 -20.80
CA LEU A 124 12.52 -3.78 -21.76
C LEU A 124 12.80 -2.30 -22.08
#